data_AF-A0A516KIY9-F1
#
_entry.id   AF-A0A516KIY9-F1
#
_cell.length_a   1.000
_cell.length_b   1.000
_cell.length_c   1.000
_cell.angle_alpha   90.00
_cell.angle_beta   90.00
_cell.angle_gamma   90.00
#
_symmetry.space_group_name_H-M   'P 1'
#
loop_
_entity.id
_entity.type
_entity.pdbx_description
1 polymer ?
#
loop_
_entity_poly.entity_id
_entity_poly.type
_entity_poly.pdbx_seq_one_letter_code
_entity_poly.pdbx_strand_id
1 'polypeptide(L)'
;MLKKIIICLLVISTLVACSQQGAEEEPSIDKTLDITLEEVETAITEQGLELEEANLPSGNAFIQELNSVSPKAYFIDGRTLSTYVFPTVEAREKGMNDFEEKTATMELEIHKTFTKKNILAFFVEGNEETSTKLKTAINELE
;
A
#
# COMPACT_ATOMS: atom_id res chain seq x y z
N MET A 1 -61.90 10.14 59.17
CA MET A 1 -62.56 9.10 58.36
C MET A 1 -61.61 8.65 57.25
N LEU A 2 -61.71 7.38 56.84
CA LEU A 2 -61.12 6.76 55.62
C LEU A 2 -59.64 6.32 55.70
N LYS A 3 -59.41 5.03 56.02
CA LYS A 3 -59.02 3.89 55.13
C LYS A 3 -57.50 3.81 54.95
N LYS A 4 -56.80 2.89 55.62
CA LYS A 4 -56.55 1.47 55.26
C LYS A 4 -55.85 1.27 53.90
N ILE A 5 -54.85 0.38 53.95
CA ILE A 5 -54.16 -0.40 52.89
C ILE A 5 -52.72 0.11 52.66
N ILE A 6 -51.67 -0.46 53.27
CA ILE A 6 -51.05 -1.81 53.15
C ILE A 6 -50.22 -1.97 51.86
N ILE A 7 -48.89 -2.06 52.07
CA ILE A 7 -47.88 -2.88 51.38
C ILE A 7 -47.39 -2.47 49.96
N CYS A 8 -46.06 -2.31 49.85
CA CYS A 8 -45.09 -3.04 49.00
C CYS A 8 -43.94 -2.10 48.58
N LEU A 9 -42.72 -2.26 49.13
CA LEU A 9 -41.62 -3.07 48.55
C LEU A 9 -41.20 -2.61 47.14
N LEU A 10 -40.05 -1.95 47.03
CA LEU A 10 -38.81 -2.47 46.40
C LEU A 10 -37.85 -1.34 45.98
N VAL A 11 -36.69 -1.36 46.66
CA VAL A 11 -35.33 -1.21 46.12
C VAL A 11 -35.17 -0.44 44.79
N ILE A 12 -34.62 0.76 44.86
CA ILE A 12 -33.91 1.38 43.73
C ILE A 12 -32.44 1.47 44.11
N SER A 13 -31.68 0.44 43.73
CA SER A 13 -30.22 0.46 43.72
C SER A 13 -29.78 1.35 42.57
N THR A 14 -29.35 2.57 42.85
CA THR A 14 -28.60 3.38 41.87
C THR A 14 -27.16 2.92 41.87
N LEU A 15 -26.85 1.92 41.04
CA LEU A 15 -25.48 1.64 40.66
C LEU A 15 -25.06 2.63 39.59
N VAL A 16 -24.05 3.40 39.98
CA VAL A 16 -23.19 4.29 39.21
C VAL A 16 -22.82 3.70 37.86
N ALA A 17 -23.24 4.36 36.78
CA ALA A 17 -22.60 4.24 35.47
C ALA A 17 -21.67 5.46 35.32
N CYS A 18 -20.39 5.28 35.66
CA CYS A 18 -19.37 6.22 35.22
C CYS A 18 -19.16 5.99 33.73
N SER A 19 -19.57 6.97 32.93
CA SER A 19 -19.33 7.06 31.50
C SER A 19 -17.83 7.00 31.22
N GLN A 20 -17.36 5.89 30.66
CA GLN A 20 -16.03 5.80 30.09
C GLN A 20 -16.12 6.38 28.68
N GLN A 21 -15.75 7.65 28.61
CA GLN A 21 -15.57 8.42 27.40
C GLN A 21 -14.63 7.66 26.48
N GLY A 22 -15.10 7.38 25.26
CA GLY A 22 -14.34 6.68 24.24
C GLY A 22 -12.99 7.34 24.06
N ALA A 23 -11.94 6.60 24.44
CA ALA A 23 -10.66 6.78 23.81
C ALA A 23 -10.88 6.37 22.36
N GLU A 24 -10.74 7.34 21.47
CA GLU A 24 -10.47 7.10 20.07
C GLU A 24 -9.44 5.98 20.00
N GLU A 25 -9.84 4.85 19.42
CA GLU A 25 -8.88 3.84 18.97
C GLU A 25 -8.03 4.56 17.93
N GLU A 26 -6.91 5.16 18.38
CA GLU A 26 -5.82 5.47 17.47
C GLU A 26 -5.57 4.18 16.71
N PRO A 27 -5.57 4.21 15.36
CA PRO A 27 -5.24 3.02 14.60
C PRO A 27 -3.88 2.61 15.10
N SER A 28 -3.85 1.45 15.77
CA SER A 28 -2.62 0.78 16.12
C SER A 28 -1.83 0.70 14.82
N ILE A 29 -0.84 1.57 14.66
CA ILE A 29 0.15 1.46 13.62
C ILE A 29 0.83 0.14 13.96
N ASP A 30 0.32 -0.91 13.34
CA ASP A 30 1.01 -2.17 13.20
C ASP A 30 2.38 -1.76 12.66
N LYS A 31 3.41 -1.86 13.50
CA LYS A 31 4.80 -1.66 13.09
C LYS A 31 5.23 -2.88 12.28
N THR A 32 4.46 -3.24 11.26
CA THR A 32 4.99 -3.95 10.12
C THR A 32 5.95 -2.95 9.47
N LEU A 33 7.25 -3.22 9.57
CA LEU A 33 8.27 -2.44 8.87
C LEU A 33 7.88 -2.46 7.39
N ASP A 34 7.44 -1.31 6.89
CA ASP A 34 7.13 -1.12 5.49
C ASP A 34 8.44 -1.12 4.71
N ILE A 35 8.46 -1.82 3.57
CA ILE A 35 9.63 -1.92 2.71
C ILE A 35 9.95 -0.52 2.21
N THR A 36 11.22 -0.13 2.31
CA THR A 36 11.74 1.14 1.81
C THR A 36 12.20 1.03 0.36
N LEU A 37 12.34 2.17 -0.31
CA LEU A 37 12.88 2.23 -1.67
C LEU A 37 14.32 1.69 -1.73
N GLU A 38 15.15 1.99 -0.73
CA GLU A 38 16.53 1.52 -0.64
C GLU A 38 16.62 -0.01 -0.54
N GLU A 39 15.73 -0.64 0.22
CA GLU A 39 15.64 -2.11 0.28
C GLU A 39 15.26 -2.72 -1.07
N VAL A 40 14.33 -2.10 -1.80
CA VAL A 40 13.97 -2.54 -3.15
C VAL A 40 15.15 -2.44 -4.11
N GLU A 41 15.86 -1.30 -4.10
CA GLU A 41 17.02 -1.07 -4.97
C GLU A 41 18.16 -2.03 -4.64
N THR A 42 18.42 -2.27 -3.35
CA THR A 42 19.42 -3.23 -2.89
C THR A 42 19.07 -4.63 -3.36
N ALA A 43 17.84 -5.09 -3.14
CA ALA A 43 17.42 -6.43 -3.56
C ALA A 43 17.53 -6.62 -5.09
N ILE A 44 17.23 -5.59 -5.89
CA ILE A 44 17.37 -5.66 -7.35
C ILE A 44 18.84 -5.74 -7.76
N THR A 45 19.71 -4.92 -7.17
CA THR A 45 21.13 -4.89 -7.50
C THR A 45 21.87 -6.16 -7.04
N GLU A 46 21.45 -6.78 -5.92
CA GLU A 46 21.98 -8.08 -5.46
C GLU A 46 21.66 -9.23 -6.42
N GLN A 47 20.59 -9.12 -7.23
CA GLN A 47 20.32 -10.06 -8.34
C GLN A 47 21.20 -9.79 -9.58
N GLY A 48 22.12 -8.83 -9.50
CA GLY A 48 23.04 -8.46 -10.57
C GLY A 48 22.41 -7.61 -11.67
N LEU A 49 21.32 -6.89 -11.36
CA LEU A 49 20.69 -5.94 -12.27
C LEU A 49 21.22 -4.53 -11.99
N GLU A 50 21.62 -3.81 -13.04
CA GLU A 50 22.04 -2.41 -12.93
C GLU A 50 20.83 -1.48 -13.05
N LEU A 51 20.74 -0.50 -12.14
CA LEU A 51 19.68 0.51 -12.12
C LEU A 51 20.24 1.85 -12.61
N GLU A 52 19.85 2.25 -13.81
CA GLU A 52 20.16 3.58 -14.34
C GLU A 52 18.96 4.50 -14.09
N GLU A 53 19.14 5.73 -13.61
CA GLU A 53 18.00 6.65 -13.41
C GLU A 53 17.28 6.95 -14.74
N ALA A 54 15.96 6.74 -14.77
CA ALA A 54 15.15 7.04 -15.95
C ALA A 54 14.52 8.43 -15.87
N ASN A 55 14.68 9.21 -16.93
CA ASN A 55 13.98 10.47 -17.12
C ASN A 55 12.97 10.32 -18.26
N LEU A 56 11.72 10.00 -17.91
CA LEU A 56 10.64 9.76 -18.85
C LEU A 56 9.77 11.02 -19.02
N PRO A 57 9.14 11.22 -20.20
CA PRO A 57 8.21 12.33 -20.40
C PRO A 57 7.03 12.26 -19.43
N SER A 58 6.57 13.40 -18.90
CA SER A 58 5.52 13.48 -17.88
C SER A 58 4.17 12.84 -18.27
N GLY A 59 3.92 12.62 -19.56
CA GLY A 59 2.73 11.91 -20.07
C GLY A 59 2.88 10.39 -20.17
N ASN A 60 4.04 9.82 -19.80
CA ASN A 60 4.24 8.38 -19.82
C ASN A 60 3.40 7.70 -18.74
N ALA A 61 2.68 6.64 -19.11
CA ALA A 61 1.72 5.96 -18.26
C ALA A 61 2.35 5.34 -17.00
N PHE A 62 3.61 4.92 -17.06
CA PHE A 62 4.27 4.19 -15.98
C PHE A 62 4.90 5.09 -14.91
N ILE A 63 5.01 6.40 -15.17
CA ILE A 63 5.51 7.39 -14.20
C ILE A 63 4.43 8.33 -13.65
N GLN A 64 3.15 7.99 -13.85
CA GLN A 64 2.06 8.79 -13.29
C GLN A 64 2.04 8.70 -11.76
N GLU A 65 1.63 9.77 -11.09
CA GLU A 65 1.34 9.69 -9.66
C GLU A 65 0.15 8.76 -9.42
N LEU A 66 0.24 7.82 -8.47
CA LEU A 66 -0.80 6.85 -8.13
C LEU A 66 -1.13 6.96 -6.65
N ASN A 67 -2.40 7.16 -6.29
CA ASN A 67 -2.85 7.36 -4.92
C ASN A 67 -1.93 8.34 -4.12
N SER A 68 -1.61 9.48 -4.75
CA SER A 68 -0.72 10.54 -4.23
C SER A 68 0.75 10.12 -4.01
N VAL A 69 1.20 9.02 -4.61
CA VAL A 69 2.59 8.54 -4.56
C VAL A 69 3.21 8.62 -5.95
N SER A 70 4.33 9.34 -6.04
CA SER A 70 5.16 9.37 -7.26
C SER A 70 6.11 8.17 -7.29
N PRO A 71 6.34 7.55 -8.46
CA PRO A 71 7.31 6.48 -8.57
C PRO A 71 8.73 7.01 -8.61
N LYS A 72 9.67 6.11 -8.32
CA LYS A 72 11.06 6.21 -8.79
C LYS A 72 11.19 5.34 -10.04
N ALA A 73 11.77 5.89 -11.10
CA ALA A 73 11.91 5.22 -12.38
C ALA A 73 13.38 4.93 -12.72
N TYR A 74 13.60 3.75 -13.29
CA TYR A 74 14.91 3.23 -13.67
C TYR A 74 14.87 2.64 -15.09
N PHE A 75 16.03 2.60 -15.74
CA PHE A 75 16.29 1.71 -16.86
C PHE A 75 17.09 0.51 -16.38
N ILE A 76 16.66 -0.68 -16.84
CA ILE A 76 17.41 -1.93 -16.77
C ILE A 76 17.53 -2.42 -18.20
N ASP A 77 18.74 -2.51 -18.76
CA ASP A 77 18.96 -2.84 -20.17
C ASP A 77 18.13 -1.96 -21.14
N GLY A 78 17.97 -0.66 -20.82
CA GLY A 78 17.18 0.28 -21.61
C GLY A 78 15.66 0.06 -21.53
N ARG A 79 15.18 -0.72 -20.56
CA ARG A 79 13.75 -0.98 -20.30
C ARG A 79 13.31 -0.33 -19.00
N THR A 80 12.14 0.30 -19.04
CA THR A 80 11.60 1.06 -17.90
C THR A 80 11.15 0.13 -16.79
N LEU A 81 11.71 0.33 -15.59
CA LEU A 81 11.18 -0.10 -14.32
C LEU A 81 10.63 1.12 -13.58
N SER A 82 9.36 1.10 -13.17
CA SER A 82 8.78 2.13 -12.30
C SER A 82 8.38 1.49 -10.97
N THR A 83 8.92 2.02 -9.87
CA THR A 83 8.76 1.48 -8.52
C THR A 83 8.04 2.49 -7.64
N TYR A 84 6.94 2.05 -7.02
CA TYR A 84 6.16 2.82 -6.06
C TYR A 84 6.31 2.18 -4.68
N VAL A 85 6.58 3.01 -3.68
CA VAL A 85 6.64 2.63 -2.27
C VAL A 85 5.54 3.38 -1.54
N PHE A 86 4.46 2.67 -1.22
CA PHE A 86 3.29 3.25 -0.56
C PHE A 86 3.47 3.24 0.96
N PRO A 87 2.68 4.05 1.69
CA PRO A 87 2.70 4.03 3.15
C PRO A 87 2.04 2.77 3.75
N THR A 88 1.20 2.05 2.99
CA THR A 88 0.56 0.81 3.45
C THR A 88 0.24 -0.12 2.26
N VAL A 89 -0.06 -1.37 2.58
CA VAL A 89 -0.58 -2.39 1.65
C VAL A 89 -1.88 -1.92 0.96
N GLU A 90 -2.80 -1.34 1.72
CA GLU A 90 -4.09 -0.84 1.21
C GLU A 90 -3.91 0.40 0.33
N ALA A 91 -2.94 1.27 0.67
CA ALA A 91 -2.58 2.40 -0.19
C ALA A 91 -1.99 1.93 -1.52
N ARG A 92 -1.21 0.85 -1.52
CA ARG A 92 -0.69 0.20 -2.72
C ARG A 92 -1.79 -0.43 -3.58
N GLU A 93 -2.81 -1.03 -2.96
CA GLU A 93 -3.98 -1.55 -3.67
C GLU A 93 -4.81 -0.42 -4.31
N LYS A 94 -5.01 0.69 -3.60
CA LYS A 94 -5.59 1.90 -4.18
C LYS A 94 -4.75 2.43 -5.34
N GLY A 95 -3.42 2.43 -5.20
CA GLY A 95 -2.50 2.83 -6.28
C GLY A 95 -2.64 1.97 -7.53
N MET A 96 -2.87 0.65 -7.38
CA MET A 96 -3.16 -0.23 -8.53
C MET A 96 -4.47 0.16 -9.21
N ASN A 97 -5.54 0.36 -8.44
CA ASN A 97 -6.82 0.76 -9.00
C ASN A 97 -6.72 2.11 -9.73
N ASP A 98 -5.99 3.07 -9.17
CA ASP A 98 -5.70 4.36 -9.80
C ASP A 98 -4.96 4.19 -11.13
N PHE A 99 -4.00 3.26 -11.21
CA PHE A 99 -3.29 2.97 -12.46
C PHE A 99 -4.24 2.43 -13.51
N GLU A 100 -5.05 1.44 -13.16
CA GLU A 100 -6.06 0.86 -14.06
C GLU A 100 -7.06 1.92 -14.56
N GLU A 101 -7.55 2.79 -13.67
CA GLU A 101 -8.47 3.88 -14.03
C GLU A 101 -7.82 4.89 -14.98
N LYS A 102 -6.62 5.39 -14.63
CA LYS A 102 -5.91 6.42 -15.40
C LYS A 102 -5.48 5.92 -16.78
N THR A 103 -5.23 4.61 -16.89
CA THR A 103 -4.73 4.00 -18.12
C THR A 103 -5.82 3.27 -18.93
N ALA A 104 -7.07 3.24 -18.46
CA ALA A 104 -8.17 2.51 -19.09
C ALA A 104 -8.41 2.85 -20.58
N THR A 105 -8.05 4.05 -21.00
CA THR A 105 -8.19 4.52 -22.40
C THR A 105 -6.87 4.62 -23.16
N MET A 106 -5.75 4.27 -22.51
CA MET A 106 -4.41 4.33 -23.08
C MET A 106 -4.05 2.98 -23.71
N GLU A 107 -3.34 3.03 -24.83
CA GLU A 107 -2.67 1.85 -25.36
C GLU A 107 -1.36 1.66 -24.59
N LEU A 108 -1.37 0.72 -23.65
CA LEU A 108 -0.21 0.43 -22.81
C LEU A 108 0.78 -0.49 -23.51
N GLU A 109 2.07 -0.19 -23.33
CA GLU A 109 3.14 -1.11 -23.65
C GLU A 109 3.00 -2.39 -22.81
N ILE A 110 3.43 -3.53 -23.38
CA ILE A 110 3.43 -4.81 -22.67
C ILE A 110 4.34 -4.67 -21.45
N HIS A 111 3.80 -4.98 -20.27
CA HIS A 111 4.53 -4.84 -19.02
C HIS A 111 4.25 -6.01 -18.09
N LYS A 112 5.16 -6.22 -17.15
CA LYS A 112 4.98 -7.10 -16.00
C LYS A 112 4.78 -6.28 -14.75
N THR A 113 3.96 -6.80 -13.86
CA THR A 113 3.59 -6.17 -12.59
C THR A 113 4.09 -7.02 -11.45
N PHE A 114 4.75 -6.40 -10.48
CA PHE A 114 5.27 -7.05 -9.28
C PHE A 114 4.74 -6.33 -8.04
N THR A 115 4.32 -7.09 -7.03
CA THR A 115 3.79 -6.53 -5.78
C THR A 115 4.29 -7.31 -4.57
N LYS A 116 4.62 -6.58 -3.50
CA LYS A 116 4.98 -7.15 -2.19
C LYS A 116 4.72 -6.10 -1.12
N LYS A 117 3.92 -6.43 -0.09
CA LYS A 117 3.47 -5.47 0.95
C LYS A 117 3.04 -4.12 0.34
N ASN A 118 3.76 -3.05 0.65
CA ASN A 118 3.53 -1.68 0.23
C ASN A 118 4.19 -1.32 -1.13
N ILE A 119 4.81 -2.29 -1.81
CA ILE A 119 5.48 -2.11 -3.11
C ILE A 119 4.55 -2.47 -4.27
N LEU A 120 4.59 -1.64 -5.31
CA LEU A 120 4.09 -1.90 -6.65
C LEU A 120 5.15 -1.50 -7.65
N ALA A 121 5.51 -2.40 -8.56
CA ALA A 121 6.46 -2.12 -9.62
C ALA A 121 5.96 -2.59 -10.98
N PHE A 122 6.23 -1.79 -12.02
CA PHE A 122 5.94 -2.11 -13.42
C PHE A 122 7.25 -2.19 -14.21
N PHE A 123 7.44 -3.27 -14.96
CA PHE A 123 8.59 -3.44 -15.86
C PHE A 123 8.13 -3.61 -17.31
N VAL A 124 8.49 -2.65 -18.16
CA VAL A 124 8.03 -2.53 -19.54
C VAL A 124 8.94 -3.33 -20.46
N GLU A 125 8.35 -4.20 -21.29
CA GLU A 125 9.06 -4.98 -22.31
C GLU A 125 10.31 -5.75 -21.83
N GLY A 126 10.26 -6.28 -20.61
CA GLY A 126 11.33 -7.06 -20.01
C GLY A 126 11.57 -8.43 -20.66
N ASN A 127 12.83 -8.83 -20.83
CA ASN A 127 13.16 -10.22 -21.14
C ASN A 127 12.83 -11.15 -19.93
N GLU A 128 12.62 -12.44 -20.18
CA GLU A 128 12.20 -13.39 -19.15
C GLU A 128 13.22 -13.56 -18.02
N GLU A 129 14.51 -13.46 -18.32
CA GLU A 129 15.57 -13.56 -17.31
C GLU A 129 15.50 -12.40 -16.31
N THR A 130 15.45 -11.17 -16.83
CA THR A 130 15.35 -9.93 -16.04
C THR A 130 14.06 -9.91 -15.24
N SER A 131 12.95 -10.30 -15.88
CA SER A 131 11.65 -10.44 -15.22
C SER A 131 11.69 -11.43 -14.06
N THR A 132 12.42 -12.54 -14.22
CA THR A 132 12.59 -13.55 -13.16
C THR A 132 13.42 -12.99 -12.01
N LYS A 133 14.54 -12.32 -12.32
CA LYS A 133 15.39 -11.67 -11.31
C LYS A 133 14.62 -10.62 -10.52
N LEU A 134 13.87 -9.73 -11.18
CA LEU A 134 13.00 -8.75 -10.53
C LEU A 134 11.95 -9.40 -9.64
N LYS A 135 11.31 -10.47 -10.12
CA LYS A 135 10.35 -11.23 -9.34
C LYS A 135 10.98 -11.83 -8.08
N THR A 136 12.18 -12.39 -8.19
CA THR A 136 12.92 -12.95 -7.05
C THR A 136 13.25 -11.85 -6.06
N ALA A 137 13.90 -10.77 -6.51
CA ALA A 137 14.25 -9.61 -5.67
C ALA A 137 13.05 -9.10 -4.87
N ILE A 138 11.91 -8.84 -5.54
CA ILE A 138 10.74 -8.26 -4.90
C ILE A 138 10.05 -9.25 -3.94
N ASN A 139 10.05 -10.55 -4.23
CA ASN A 139 9.40 -11.54 -3.37
C ASN A 139 10.19 -11.82 -2.08
N GLU A 140 11.52 -11.68 -2.11
CA GLU A 140 12.40 -11.94 -0.98
C GLU A 140 12.45 -10.80 0.04
N LEU A 141 11.90 -9.61 -0.30
CA LEU A 141 11.77 -8.49 0.64
C LEU A 141 10.89 -8.86 1.86
N GLU A 142 11.33 -8.48 3.06
CA GLU A 142 10.70 -8.86 4.34
C GLU A 142 9.83 -7.81 4.99
#